data_AF-A0A9E5ZIU6-F1
#
_entry.id   AF-A0A9E5ZIU6-F1
#
_cell.length_a   1.000
_cell.length_b   1.000
_cell.length_c   1.000
_cell.angle_alpha   90.00
_cell.angle_beta   90.00
_cell.angle_gamma   90.00
#
_symmetry.space_group_name_H-M   'P 1'
#
loop_
_entity.id
_entity.type
_entity.pdbx_description
1 polymer ?
#
loop_
_entity_poly.entity_id
_entity_poly.type
_entity_poly.pdbx_seq_one_letter_code
_entity_poly.pdbx_strand_id
1 'polypeptide(L)' 'MKRLTQFAAIAAVLAGVFGMLFCLPFLFSSNIADLIGAGFPFVGGAILVVGGLLALSNLTKENNKNH' A
#
# COMPACT_ATOMS: atom_id res chain seq x y z
N MET A 1 15.75 -15.43 2.99
CA MET A 1 14.55 -15.00 2.23
C MET A 1 13.55 -14.19 3.07
N LYS A 2 13.16 -14.62 4.29
CA LYS A 2 12.17 -13.93 5.14
C LYS A 2 12.42 -12.42 5.37
N ARG A 3 13.68 -12.01 5.58
CA ARG A 3 14.04 -10.59 5.78
C ARG A 3 13.82 -9.74 4.52
N LEU A 4 14.10 -10.28 3.34
CA LEU A 4 13.86 -9.58 2.07
C LEU A 4 12.35 -9.38 1.85
N THR A 5 11.54 -10.40 2.12
CA THR A 5 10.08 -10.31 2.05
C THR A 5 9.52 -9.32 3.08
N GLN A 6 10.10 -9.24 4.27
CA GLN A 6 9.71 -8.27 5.30
C GLN A 6 10.02 -6.83 4.85
N PHE A 7 11.21 -6.56 4.32
CA PHE A 7 11.55 -5.25 3.75
C PHE A 7 10.66 -4.88 2.57
N ALA A 8 10.39 -5.83 1.67
CA ALA A 8 9.49 -5.62 0.54
C ALA A 8 8.05 -5.31 0.99
N ALA A 9 7.54 -6.01 2.01
CA ALA A 9 6.21 -5.77 2.56
C ALA A 9 6.09 -4.36 3.20
N ILE A 10 7.12 -3.93 3.95
CA ILE A 10 7.16 -2.59 4.54
C ILE A 10 7.24 -1.52 3.44
N ALA A 11 8.12 -1.71 2.44
CA ALA A 11 8.24 -0.81 1.31
C ALA A 11 6.94 -0.71 0.49
N ALA A 12 6.25 -1.84 0.29
CA ALA A 12 4.95 -1.91 -0.36
C ALA A 12 3.88 -1.09 0.38
N VAL A 13 3.79 -1.24 1.69
CA VAL A 13 2.86 -0.44 2.52
C VAL A 13 3.18 1.04 2.44
N LEU A 14 4.45 1.43 2.59
CA LEU A 14 4.86 2.83 2.50
C LEU A 14 4.54 3.41 1.13
N ALA A 15 4.91 2.73 0.05
CA ALA A 15 4.63 3.17 -1.32
C ALA A 15 3.13 3.35 -1.57
N GLY A 16 2.29 2.42 -1.08
CA GLY A 16 0.83 2.52 -1.20
C GLY A 16 0.23 3.68 -0.41
N VAL A 17 0.70 3.93 0.82
CA VAL A 17 0.28 5.09 1.63
C VAL A 17 0.67 6.40 0.95
N PHE A 18 1.90 6.52 0.45
CA PHE A 18 2.34 7.70 -0.29
C PHE A 18 1.50 7.93 -1.56
N GLY A 19 1.18 6.87 -2.31
CA GLY A 19 0.32 6.97 -3.49
C GLY A 19 -1.10 7.46 -3.16
N MET A 20 -1.66 7.01 -2.04
CA MET A 20 -2.96 7.49 -1.55
C MET A 20 -2.90 8.93 -1.04
N LEU A 21 -1.83 9.34 -0.35
CA LEU A 21 -1.65 10.72 0.09
C LEU A 21 -1.50 11.69 -1.10
N PHE A 22 -0.85 11.25 -2.18
CA PHE A 22 -0.70 12.03 -3.41
C PHE A 22 -2.04 12.26 -4.12
N CYS A 23 -3.03 11.39 -3.90
CA CYS A 23 -4.38 11.51 -4.44
C CYS A 23 -5.21 12.59 -3.72
N LEU A 24 -4.94 12.88 -2.43
CA LEU A 24 -5.70 13.86 -1.63
C LEU A 24 -5.87 15.25 -2.28
N PRO A 25 -4.83 15.93 -2.79
CA PRO A 25 -5.00 17.25 -3.41
C PRO A 25 -5.89 17.22 -4.66
N PHE A 26 -5.86 16.12 -5.42
CA PHE A 26 -6.69 15.97 -6.63
C PHE A 26 -8.16 15.69 -6.30
N LEU A 27 -8.45 15.13 -5.12
CA LEU A 27 -9.82 14.89 -4.66
C LEU A 27 -10.59 16.21 -4.39
N PHE A 28 -9.87 17.28 -4.04
CA PHE A 28 -10.43 18.61 -3.84
C PHE A 28 -10.38 19.49 -5.10
N SER A 29 -9.91 18.97 -6.24
CA SER A 29 -9.88 19.69 -7.50
C SER A 29 -11.29 19.80 -8.10
N SER A 30 -11.63 20.97 -8.65
CA SER A 30 -12.90 21.22 -9.35
C SER A 30 -12.97 20.62 -10.76
N ASN A 31 -11.89 19.99 -11.22
CA ASN A 31 -11.79 19.36 -12.54
C ASN A 31 -12.02 17.84 -12.45
N ILE A 32 -13.03 17.32 -13.16
CA ILE A 32 -13.37 15.88 -13.11
C ILE A 32 -12.24 14.98 -13.63
N ALA A 33 -11.43 15.46 -14.58
CA ALA A 33 -10.32 14.68 -15.12
C ALA A 33 -9.25 14.36 -14.06
N ASP A 34 -8.96 15.32 -13.19
CA ASP A 34 -8.06 15.17 -12.05
C ASP A 34 -8.63 14.18 -11.02
N LEU A 35 -9.94 14.24 -10.77
CA LEU A 35 -10.62 13.35 -9.81
C LEU A 35 -10.58 11.88 -10.26
N ILE A 36 -10.82 11.61 -11.54
CA ILE A 36 -10.72 10.25 -12.12
C ILE A 36 -9.27 9.78 -12.14
N GLY A 37 -8.34 10.68 -12.52
CA GLY A 37 -6.91 10.42 -12.51
C GLY A 37 -6.38 10.08 -11.11
N ALA A 38 -6.99 10.63 -10.06
CA ALA A 38 -6.66 10.34 -8.67
C ALA A 38 -7.23 9.01 -8.15
N GLY A 39 -8.36 8.55 -8.70
CA GLY A 39 -8.96 7.28 -8.30
C GLY A 39 -8.06 6.07 -8.56
N PHE A 40 -7.35 6.05 -9.68
CA PHE A 40 -6.44 4.95 -10.04
C PHE A 40 -5.27 4.77 -9.06
N PRO A 41 -4.49 5.80 -8.69
CA PRO A 41 -3.45 5.69 -7.67
C PRO A 41 -4.02 5.43 -6.27
N PHE A 42 -5.24 5.89 -5.97
CA PHE A 42 -5.89 5.54 -4.70
C PHE A 42 -6.17 4.04 -4.58
N VAL A 43 -6.82 3.46 -5.60
CA VAL A 43 -7.12 2.01 -5.63
C VAL A 43 -5.83 1.20 -5.70
N GLY A 44 -4.87 1.59 -6.54
CA GLY A 44 -3.57 0.93 -6.63
C GLY A 44 -2.81 0.97 -5.30
N GLY A 45 -2.83 2.12 -4.62
CA GLY A 45 -2.24 2.29 -3.30
C GLY A 45 -2.92 1.43 -2.23
N ALA A 46 -4.25 1.35 -2.24
CA ALA A 46 -5.02 0.49 -1.32
C ALA A 46 -4.68 -0.99 -1.51
N ILE A 47 -4.59 -1.46 -2.75
CA ILE A 47 -4.18 -2.85 -3.06
C ILE A 47 -2.76 -3.11 -2.55
N LEU A 48 -1.83 -2.17 -2.75
CA LEU A 48 -0.45 -2.31 -2.28
C LEU A 48 -0.34 -2.40 -0.76
N VAL A 49 -1.09 -1.54 -0.05
CA VAL A 49 -1.14 -1.56 1.42
C VAL A 49 -1.72 -2.87 1.94
N VAL A 50 -2.86 -3.33 1.41
CA VAL A 50 -3.48 -4.58 1.83
C VAL A 50 -2.57 -5.77 1.54
N GLY A 51 -2.00 -5.85 0.34
CA GLY A 51 -1.06 -6.91 -0.04
C GLY A 51 0.18 -6.94 0.84
N GLY A 52 0.78 -5.78 1.12
CA GLY A 52 1.94 -5.66 2.01
C GLY A 52 1.61 -6.04 3.46
N LEU A 53 0.45 -5.63 3.97
CA LEU A 53 0.01 -5.96 5.33
C LEU A 53 -0.32 -7.44 5.50
N LEU A 54 -0.93 -8.08 4.49
CA LEU A 54 -1.15 -9.52 4.47
C LEU A 54 0.18 -10.29 4.44
N ALA A 55 1.14 -9.86 3.62
CA ALA A 55 2.48 -10.46 3.60
C ALA A 55 3.18 -10.34 4.96
N LEU A 56 3.09 -9.18 5.61
CA LEU A 56 3.67 -8.94 6.92
C LEU A 56 2.98 -9.75 8.04
N SER A 57 1.66 -9.88 7.96
CA SER A 57 0.86 -10.70 8.87
C SER A 57 1.22 -12.18 8.76
N ASN A 58 1.37 -12.68 7.53
CA ASN A 58 1.78 -14.05 7.27
C ASN A 58 3.21 -14.33 7.75
N LEU A 59 4.15 -13.39 7.54
CA LEU A 59 5.52 -13.50 8.06
C LEU A 59 5.55 -13.50 9.59
N THR A 60 4.73 -12.67 10.24
CA THR A 60 4.63 -12.63 11.71
C THR A 60 4.06 -13.94 12.25
N LYS A 61 3.00 -14.45 11.64
CA LYS A 61 2.40 -15.75 12.01
C LYS A 61 3.36 -16.91 11.82
N GLU A 62 4.12 -16.91 10.72
CA GLU A 62 5.12 -17.93 10.43
C GLU A 62 6.30 -17.86 11.41
N ASN A 63 6.77 -16.66 11.76
CA ASN A 63 7.80 -16.47 12.77
C ASN A 63 7.36 -17.00 14.15
N ASN A 64 6.11 -16.75 14.56
CA ASN A 64 5.56 -17.21 15.83
C ASN A 64 5.31 -18.74 15.89
N LYS A 65 5.07 -19.40 14.75
CA LYS A 65 4.88 -20.86 14.68
C LYS A 65 6.18 -21.68 14.74
N ASN A 66 7.33 -21.02 14.53
CA ASN A 66 8.66 -21.63 14.53
C ASN A 66 9.43 -21.38 15.85
N HIS A 67 8.76 -20.84 16.86
CA HIS A 67 9.26 -20.62 18.23
C HIS A 67 8.43 -21.46 19.20
#